data_AF-A0A7Y3I6Q3-F1
#
_entry.id   AF-A0A7Y3I6Q3-F1
#
_cell.length_a   1.000
_cell.length_b   1.000
_cell.length_c   1.000
_cell.angle_alpha   90.00
_cell.angle_beta   90.00
_cell.angle_gamma   90.00
#
_symmetry.space_group_name_H-M   'P 1'
#
loop_
_entity.id
_entity.type
_entity.pdbx_description
1 polymer ?
#
loop_
_entity_poly.entity_id
_entity_poly.type
_entity_poly.pdbx_seq_one_letter_code
_entity_poly.pdbx_strand_id
1 'polypeptide(L)'
;GSSKGVFRGIIRVHKGAQGTDAYQTNRNLLLSEGAIADSLPNLEIGADDVRCSHGATVGQLDAEALFYLMSRGLRREQAERLVVLGFLGEVLSRLPLGGVVEKVTKVIENKLGYA
;
A
#
# COMPACT_ATOMS: atom_id res chain seq x y z
N GLY A 1 -14.56 8.64 5.63
CA GLY A 1 -15.40 7.43 5.62
C GLY A 1 -15.09 6.58 6.85
N SER A 2 -15.72 5.41 6.99
CA SER A 2 -15.50 4.47 8.10
C SER A 2 -15.13 3.05 7.62
N SER A 3 -14.40 2.97 6.50
CA SER A 3 -14.05 1.69 5.87
C SER A 3 -13.04 0.89 6.69
N LYS A 4 -13.14 -0.44 6.62
CA LYS A 4 -12.18 -1.36 7.22
C LYS A 4 -11.46 -2.17 6.13
N GLY A 5 -10.13 -2.12 6.13
CA GLY A 5 -9.25 -3.00 5.36
C GLY A 5 -8.68 -4.10 6.23
N VAL A 6 -8.60 -5.33 5.70
CA VAL A 6 -8.01 -6.48 6.40
C VAL A 6 -7.03 -7.16 5.46
N PHE A 7 -5.78 -7.29 5.90
CA PHE A 7 -4.76 -8.07 5.21
C PHE A 7 -4.33 -9.24 6.09
N ARG A 8 -4.34 -10.46 5.52
CA ARG A 8 -3.78 -11.65 6.13
C ARG A 8 -2.88 -12.34 5.11
N GLY A 9 -1.62 -12.53 5.47
CA GLY A 9 -0.62 -13.15 4.60
C GLY A 9 0.26 -14.09 5.39
N ILE A 10 0.66 -15.20 4.79
CA ILE A 10 1.56 -16.17 5.41
C ILE A 10 2.68 -16.52 4.45
N ILE A 11 3.93 -16.42 4.92
CA ILE A 11 5.07 -17.06 4.28
C ILE A 11 5.30 -18.37 5.00
N ARG A 12 5.21 -19.48 4.28
CA ARG A 12 5.51 -20.82 4.78
C ARG A 12 6.76 -21.36 4.09
N VAL A 13 7.80 -21.62 4.86
CA VAL A 13 9.02 -22.28 4.41
C VAL A 13 8.99 -23.72 4.87
N HIS A 14 8.97 -24.65 3.92
CA HIS A 14 8.91 -26.08 4.21
C HIS A 14 10.27 -26.61 4.69
N LYS A 15 10.25 -27.73 5.43
CA LYS A 15 11.47 -28.45 5.80
C LYS A 15 12.26 -28.80 4.53
N GLY A 16 13.57 -28.54 4.56
CA GLY A 16 14.46 -28.76 3.42
C GLY A 16 14.54 -27.62 2.40
N ALA A 17 13.71 -26.56 2.53
CA ALA A 17 13.75 -25.38 1.66
C ALA A 17 14.87 -24.40 2.09
N GLN A 18 16.10 -24.90 2.20
CA GLN A 18 17.28 -24.09 2.51
C GLN A 18 17.55 -23.10 1.37
N GLY A 19 18.16 -21.97 1.70
CA GLY A 19 18.42 -20.86 0.78
C GLY A 19 17.19 -20.03 0.41
N THR A 20 16.03 -20.26 1.03
CA THR A 20 14.82 -19.46 0.74
C THR A 20 15.06 -17.99 1.08
N ASP A 21 14.78 -17.10 0.13
CA ASP A 21 14.75 -15.65 0.32
C ASP A 21 13.33 -15.13 0.05
N ALA A 22 12.65 -14.62 1.08
CA ALA A 22 11.26 -14.19 1.01
C ALA A 22 11.02 -12.91 1.81
N TYR A 23 10.27 -11.99 1.19
CA TYR A 23 9.89 -10.72 1.82
C TYR A 23 8.42 -10.41 1.60
N GLN A 24 7.72 -9.97 2.65
CA GLN A 24 6.34 -9.51 2.57
C GLN A 24 6.22 -8.09 3.11
N THR A 25 5.68 -7.17 2.30
CA THR A 25 5.34 -5.80 2.75
C THR A 25 3.86 -5.56 2.63
N ASN A 26 3.27 -4.99 3.69
CA ASN A 26 1.91 -4.46 3.66
C ASN A 26 1.92 -3.01 4.17
N ARG A 27 1.74 -2.05 3.26
CA ARG A 27 1.64 -0.63 3.58
C ARG A 27 0.19 -0.20 3.46
N ASN A 28 -0.34 0.44 4.49
CA ASN A 28 -1.73 0.90 4.53
C ASN A 28 -1.78 2.42 4.70
N LEU A 29 -2.55 3.10 3.85
CA LEU A 29 -2.81 4.54 3.92
C LEU A 29 -4.28 4.77 4.28
N LEU A 30 -4.51 5.38 5.43
CA LEU A 30 -5.83 5.76 5.92
C LEU A 30 -6.19 7.15 5.39
N LEU A 31 -7.33 7.25 4.71
CA LEU A 31 -7.81 8.51 4.10
C LEU A 31 -8.80 9.28 4.98
N SER A 32 -9.15 8.75 6.15
CA SER A 32 -10.03 9.40 7.11
C SER A 32 -9.85 8.83 8.50
N GLU A 33 -10.16 9.62 9.52
CA GLU A 33 -10.02 9.23 10.94
C GLU A 33 -10.81 7.96 11.31
N GLY A 34 -11.99 7.76 10.72
CA GLY A 34 -12.82 6.58 10.98
C GLY A 34 -12.41 5.31 10.23
N ALA A 35 -11.37 5.36 9.39
CA ALA A 35 -10.92 4.20 8.63
C ALA A 35 -9.96 3.33 9.46
N ILE A 36 -10.05 2.01 9.28
CA ILE A 36 -9.26 1.02 10.02
C ILE A 36 -8.51 0.11 9.04
N ALA A 37 -7.27 -0.24 9.36
CA ALA A 37 -6.49 -1.24 8.64
C ALA A 37 -5.92 -2.29 9.60
N ASP A 38 -6.43 -3.52 9.52
CA ASP A 38 -5.93 -4.67 10.28
C ASP A 38 -4.94 -5.45 9.41
N SER A 39 -3.74 -5.70 9.94
CA SER A 39 -2.68 -6.39 9.22
C SER A 39 -2.16 -7.57 10.03
N LEU A 40 -2.30 -8.77 9.48
CA LEU A 40 -1.91 -10.04 10.11
C LEU A 40 -0.91 -10.77 9.20
N PRO A 41 0.36 -10.34 9.15
CA PRO A 41 1.39 -11.06 8.44
C PRO A 41 1.99 -12.15 9.33
N ASN A 42 2.15 -13.37 8.81
CA ASN A 42 2.66 -14.52 9.55
C ASN A 42 3.85 -15.17 8.83
N LEU A 43 4.78 -15.72 9.60
CA LEU A 43 5.89 -16.53 9.13
C LEU A 43 5.81 -17.92 9.78
N GLU A 44 5.84 -18.97 8.98
CA GLU A 44 5.99 -20.36 9.42
C GLU A 44 7.26 -20.93 8.79
N ILE A 45 8.35 -20.93 9.56
CA ILE A 45 9.69 -21.25 9.05
C ILE A 45 10.11 -22.64 9.53
N GLY A 46 10.24 -23.58 8.59
CA GLY A 46 10.66 -24.96 8.83
C GLY A 46 12.08 -25.30 8.37
N ALA A 47 12.88 -24.31 7.96
CA ALA A 47 14.26 -24.47 7.50
C ALA A 47 15.16 -23.41 8.16
N ASP A 48 16.44 -23.73 8.37
CA ASP A 48 17.35 -22.92 9.19
C ASP A 48 18.13 -21.87 8.38
N ASP A 49 18.62 -22.25 7.20
CA ASP A 49 19.40 -21.38 6.32
C ASP A 49 18.46 -20.62 5.38
N VAL A 50 17.80 -19.58 5.89
CA VAL A 50 16.85 -18.76 5.13
C VAL A 50 16.94 -17.29 5.48
N ARG A 51 16.51 -16.45 4.54
CA ARG A 51 16.25 -15.02 4.76
C ARG A 51 14.77 -14.76 4.55
N CYS A 52 14.03 -14.59 5.64
CA CYS A 52 12.60 -14.34 5.59
C CYS A 52 12.25 -13.15 6.46
N SER A 53 11.53 -12.18 5.92
CA SER A 53 11.03 -11.06 6.71
C SER A 53 9.67 -10.57 6.24
N HIS A 54 8.98 -9.89 7.13
CA HIS A 54 7.71 -9.24 6.84
C HIS A 54 7.67 -7.87 7.51
N GLY A 55 6.99 -6.92 6.88
CA GLY A 55 6.78 -5.58 7.40
C GLY A 55 5.37 -5.11 7.14
N ALA A 56 4.75 -4.51 8.15
CA ALA A 56 3.46 -3.86 8.02
C ALA A 56 3.53 -2.44 8.57
N THR A 57 2.98 -1.47 7.83
CA THR A 57 2.84 -0.09 8.30
C THR A 57 1.41 0.40 8.07
N VAL A 58 0.95 1.26 8.97
CA VAL A 58 -0.31 1.98 8.85
C VAL A 58 -0.02 3.45 9.10
N GLY A 59 -0.41 4.31 8.18
CA GLY A 59 -0.25 5.74 8.28
C GLY A 59 -1.44 6.48 7.73
N GLN A 60 -1.59 7.75 8.10
CA GLN A 60 -2.54 8.67 7.49
C GLN A 60 -1.85 9.50 6.41
N LEU A 61 -2.63 10.26 5.66
CA LEU A 61 -2.08 11.29 4.78
C LEU A 61 -1.20 12.25 5.58
N ASP A 62 0.00 12.50 5.09
CA ASP A 62 0.94 13.43 5.71
C ASP A 62 0.42 14.86 5.56
N ALA A 63 0.05 15.47 6.69
CA ALA A 63 -0.47 16.82 6.74
C ALA A 63 0.55 17.87 6.27
N GLU A 64 1.85 17.64 6.47
CA GLU A 64 2.90 18.54 6.03
C GLU A 64 3.06 18.48 4.51
N ALA A 65 3.05 17.28 3.93
CA ALA A 65 3.07 17.08 2.48
C ALA A 65 1.84 17.72 1.81
N LEU A 66 0.64 17.55 2.39
CA LEU A 66 -0.58 18.18 1.90
C LEU A 66 -0.49 19.71 1.99
N PHE A 67 -0.07 20.24 3.13
CA PHE A 67 0.12 21.67 3.32
C PHE A 67 1.11 22.26 2.31
N TYR A 68 2.24 21.58 2.10
CA TYR A 68 3.24 21.98 1.12
C TYR A 68 2.66 22.04 -0.29
N LEU A 69 1.99 20.99 -0.76
CA LEU A 69 1.35 20.95 -2.07
C LEU A 69 0.30 22.06 -2.23
N MET A 70 -0.51 22.29 -1.19
CA MET A 70 -1.52 23.34 -1.21
C MET A 70 -0.91 24.75 -1.25
N SER A 71 0.19 24.98 -0.53
CA SER A 71 0.94 26.26 -0.59
C SER A 71 1.49 26.57 -1.99
N ARG A 72 1.65 25.54 -2.84
CA ARG A 72 2.06 25.67 -4.24
C ARG A 72 0.88 25.91 -5.19
N GLY A 73 -0.33 26.16 -4.65
CA GLY A 73 -1.52 26.52 -5.40
C GLY A 73 -2.42 25.36 -5.78
N LEU A 74 -2.14 24.15 -5.29
CA LEU A 74 -3.03 23.01 -5.48
C LEU A 74 -4.22 23.09 -4.53
N ARG A 75 -5.42 22.78 -5.03
CA ARG A 75 -6.56 22.54 -4.14
C ARG A 75 -6.31 21.25 -3.34
N ARG A 76 -6.93 21.16 -2.17
CA ARG A 76 -6.76 20.00 -1.27
C ARG A 76 -7.03 18.68 -1.99
N GLU A 77 -8.07 18.62 -2.81
CA GLU A 77 -8.43 17.43 -3.58
C GLU A 77 -7.31 17.00 -4.54
N GLN A 78 -6.65 17.98 -5.18
CA GLN A 78 -5.54 17.73 -6.09
C GLN A 78 -4.29 17.27 -5.34
N ALA A 79 -4.01 17.85 -4.17
CA ALA A 79 -2.91 17.44 -3.31
C ALA A 79 -3.09 16.01 -2.78
N GLU A 80 -4.27 15.70 -2.25
CA GLU A 80 -4.63 14.36 -1.78
C GLU A 80 -4.52 13.33 -2.91
N ARG A 81 -5.06 13.64 -4.10
CA ARG A 81 -4.91 12.80 -5.30
C ARG A 81 -3.45 12.49 -5.60
N LEU A 82 -2.57 13.49 -5.59
CA LEU A 82 -1.15 13.30 -5.89
C LEU A 82 -0.46 12.41 -4.85
N VAL A 83 -0.74 12.63 -3.56
CA VAL A 83 -0.16 11.81 -2.49
C VAL A 83 -0.63 10.36 -2.57
N VAL A 84 -1.92 10.12 -2.81
CA VAL A 84 -2.47 8.77 -2.94
C VAL A 84 -1.90 8.05 -4.17
N LEU A 85 -1.83 8.72 -5.32
CA LEU A 85 -1.24 8.13 -6.53
C LEU A 85 0.27 7.86 -6.36
N GLY A 86 0.99 8.75 -5.67
CA GLY A 86 2.39 8.53 -5.30
C GLY A 86 2.57 7.31 -4.42
N PHE A 87 1.72 7.14 -3.41
CA PHE A 87 1.71 5.97 -2.52
C PHE A 87 1.46 4.67 -3.29
N LEU A 88 0.52 4.66 -4.24
CA LEU A 88 0.20 3.49 -5.06
C LEU A 88 1.18 3.26 -6.22
N GLY A 89 2.02 4.24 -6.54
CA GLY A 89 2.88 4.25 -7.72
C GLY A 89 3.80 3.03 -7.83
N GLU A 90 4.34 2.54 -6.71
CA GLU A 90 5.20 1.35 -6.70
C GLU A 90 4.45 0.06 -7.10
N VAL A 91 3.17 -0.05 -6.74
CA VAL A 91 2.35 -1.21 -7.11
C VAL A 91 1.90 -1.08 -8.56
N LEU A 92 1.49 0.12 -8.97
CA LEU A 92 1.03 0.40 -10.32
C LEU A 92 2.16 0.23 -11.36
N SER A 93 3.40 0.59 -11.03
CA SER A 93 4.55 0.47 -11.94
C SER A 93 4.95 -0.97 -12.26
N ARG A 94 4.51 -1.94 -11.44
CA ARG A 94 4.75 -3.38 -11.66
C ARG A 94 3.72 -4.03 -12.59
N LEU A 95 2.65 -3.30 -12.96
CA LEU A 95 1.62 -3.85 -13.84
C LEU A 95 2.18 -3.99 -15.28
N PRO A 96 1.93 -5.13 -15.95
CA PRO A 96 2.66 -5.50 -17.17
C PRO A 96 2.23 -4.75 -18.44
N LEU A 97 1.14 -3.98 -18.39
CA LEU A 97 0.53 -3.34 -19.58
C LEU A 97 0.07 -1.92 -19.27
N GLY A 98 0.49 -0.93 -20.07
CA GLY A 98 0.14 0.48 -19.88
C GLY A 98 -1.37 0.75 -19.84
N GLY A 99 -2.15 0.09 -20.71
CA GLY A 99 -3.61 0.24 -20.71
C GLY A 99 -4.30 -0.25 -19.43
N VAL A 100 -3.68 -1.18 -18.68
CA VAL A 100 -4.18 -1.63 -17.38
C VAL A 100 -3.90 -0.57 -16.32
N VAL A 101 -2.71 0.04 -16.34
CA VAL A 101 -2.36 1.13 -15.41
C VAL A 101 -3.32 2.29 -15.56
N GLU A 102 -3.59 2.75 -16.78
CA GLU A 102 -4.55 3.83 -17.04
C GLU A 102 -5.95 3.50 -16.51
N LYS A 103 -6.44 2.29 -16.80
CA LYS A 103 -7.76 1.85 -16.36
C LYS A 103 -7.86 1.78 -14.83
N VAL A 104 -6.84 1.24 -14.17
CA VAL A 104 -6.80 1.13 -12.70
C VAL A 104 -6.70 2.51 -12.06
N THR A 105 -5.85 3.40 -12.58
CA THR A 105 -5.73 4.78 -12.13
C THR A 105 -7.08 5.50 -12.21
N LYS A 106 -7.80 5.39 -13.32
CA LYS A 106 -9.12 6.00 -13.47
C LYS A 106 -10.13 5.46 -12.45
N VAL A 107 -10.11 4.17 -12.16
CA VAL A 107 -10.97 3.57 -11.11
C VAL A 107 -10.62 4.10 -9.72
N ILE A 108 -9.34 4.28 -9.42
CA ILE A 108 -8.87 4.86 -8.15
C ILE A 108 -9.37 6.30 -8.02
N GLU A 109 -9.18 7.13 -9.05
CA GLU A 109 -9.62 8.54 -9.07
C GLU A 109 -11.13 8.68 -8.86
N ASN A 110 -11.91 7.83 -9.53
CA ASN A 110 -13.36 7.79 -9.34
C ASN A 110 -13.74 7.45 -7.89
N LYS A 111 -13.03 6.51 -7.25
CA LYS A 111 -13.26 6.16 -5.83
C LYS A 111 -12.90 7.27 -4.85
N LEU A 112 -11.93 8.11 -5.22
CA LEU A 112 -11.54 9.26 -4.41
C LEU A 112 -12.50 10.45 -4.59
N GLY A 113 -13.43 10.39 -5.54
CA GLY A 113 -14.38 11.47 -5.82
C GLY A 113 -13.78 12.65 -6.58
N TYR A 114 -12.68 12.42 -7.32
CA TYR A 114 -11.99 13.45 -8.11
C TYR A 114 -12.31 13.40 -9.61
N ALA A 115 -13.40 12.71 -9.98
CA ALA A 115 -13.88 12.55 -11.35
C ALA A 115 -14.59 13.79 -11.89
#